data_AF-A0A8C0JCR4-F1
#
_entry.id   AF-A0A8C0JCR4-F1
#
_cell.length_a   1.000
_cell.length_b   1.000
_cell.length_c   1.000
_cell.angle_alpha   90.00
_cell.angle_beta   90.00
_cell.angle_gamma   90.00
#
_symmetry.space_group_name_H-M   'P 1'
#
loop_
_entity.id
_entity.type
_entity.pdbx_description
1 polymer ?
#
loop_
_entity_poly.entity_id
_entity_poly.type
_entity_poly.pdbx_seq_one_letter_code
_entity_poly.pdbx_strand_id
1 'polypeptide(L)'
;MVAKHPRIRPARGTLAISWRDWLTCSSSRYKLLNSWHSVFWEQRSRILVSVLTINCGALESLHWHRHVICEADVIYINVCASHMNASISFTHCVLGNLSWRKLPAYIIGQFLGSFLAASLVFCMYYDALCEYSDGHFIVTGPNGTAGIFATYPAPYMTLLGGFFLATMVLMLCILAIYDKKNNGALEGTQPVITGLLVLVIGMTMGINTGYAINPSRDLPPRIFTAIAGWGIEVFRAGDYWWWVPLVAPTLGSLVGALAYKLLIDFHNQSHNTEQDKQRVNAHTKGVVELSTA
;
A
#
# COMPACT_ATOMS: atom_id res chain seq x y z
N MET A 1 -1.44 63.23 -27.81
CA MET A 1 -0.63 61.99 -27.67
C MET A 1 -1.25 61.10 -26.62
N VAL A 2 -1.99 60.05 -27.00
CA VAL A 2 -2.02 58.75 -26.27
C VAL A 2 -2.37 57.70 -27.32
N ALA A 3 -1.37 56.95 -27.79
CA ALA A 3 -1.56 55.84 -28.71
C ALA A 3 -2.25 54.67 -27.96
N LYS A 4 -3.33 54.12 -28.52
CA LYS A 4 -3.96 52.89 -28.02
C LYS A 4 -3.00 51.71 -28.28
N HIS A 5 -2.42 51.16 -27.21
CA HIS A 5 -1.74 49.87 -27.27
C HIS A 5 -2.72 48.75 -27.65
N PRO A 6 -2.39 47.85 -28.59
CA PRO A 6 -3.22 46.69 -28.89
C PRO A 6 -3.18 45.71 -27.72
N ARG A 7 -4.35 45.30 -27.22
CA ARG A 7 -4.49 44.17 -26.29
C ARG A 7 -4.06 42.89 -27.00
N ILE A 8 -2.87 42.39 -26.65
CA ILE A 8 -2.42 41.04 -27.01
C ILE A 8 -3.39 40.06 -26.35
N ARG A 9 -4.18 39.33 -27.15
CA ARG A 9 -4.92 38.16 -26.66
C ARG A 9 -3.89 37.08 -26.32
N PRO A 10 -3.91 36.45 -25.13
CA PRO A 10 -3.07 35.29 -24.91
C PRO A 10 -3.49 34.18 -25.88
N ALA A 11 -2.50 33.66 -26.60
CA ALA A 11 -2.68 32.57 -27.54
C ALA A 11 -3.28 31.34 -26.83
N ARG A 12 -4.23 30.68 -27.50
CA ARG A 12 -4.70 29.35 -27.12
C ARG A 12 -3.52 28.37 -27.18
N GLY A 13 -3.35 27.60 -26.11
CA GLY A 13 -2.67 26.31 -26.17
C GLY A 13 -1.17 26.32 -25.85
N THR A 14 -0.82 26.53 -24.58
CA THR A 14 0.44 26.02 -24.03
C THR A 14 0.10 25.12 -22.85
N LEU A 15 0.38 23.82 -23.00
CA LEU A 15 0.35 22.82 -21.92
C LEU A 15 1.43 23.16 -20.89
N ALA A 16 1.15 24.10 -19.99
CA ALA A 16 1.99 24.35 -18.83
C ALA A 16 1.46 23.49 -17.67
N ILE A 17 2.08 22.33 -17.46
CA ILE A 17 1.85 21.50 -16.28
C ILE A 17 2.48 22.22 -15.09
N SER A 18 1.66 22.62 -14.11
CA SER A 18 2.13 23.30 -12.90
C SER A 18 2.70 22.30 -11.90
N TRP A 19 3.78 22.66 -11.19
CA TRP A 19 4.31 21.87 -10.07
C TRP A 19 3.27 21.63 -8.95
N ARG A 20 2.21 22.43 -8.87
CA ARG A 20 1.10 22.21 -7.94
C ARG A 20 0.16 21.08 -8.39
N ASP A 21 0.02 20.87 -9.69
CA ASP A 21 -0.74 19.75 -10.25
C ASP A 21 0.00 18.41 -10.07
N TRP A 22 1.32 18.46 -9.84
CA TRP A 22 2.14 17.32 -9.44
C TRP A 22 1.98 16.92 -7.98
N LEU A 23 1.54 17.83 -7.10
CA LEU A 23 1.38 17.57 -5.66
C LEU A 23 -0.06 17.20 -5.29
N THR A 24 -1.03 17.56 -6.13
CA THR A 24 -2.45 17.36 -5.84
C THR A 24 -3.05 16.35 -6.82
N CYS A 25 -3.52 15.22 -6.30
CA CYS A 25 -4.26 14.18 -7.03
C CYS A 25 -5.66 14.66 -7.49
N SER A 26 -5.83 15.93 -7.86
CA SER A 26 -7.13 16.63 -7.91
C SER A 26 -7.63 16.91 -9.34
N SER A 27 -6.87 16.57 -10.38
CA SER A 27 -7.31 16.87 -11.75
C SER A 27 -7.94 15.64 -12.42
N SER A 28 -9.25 15.74 -12.67
CA SER A 28 -10.04 14.85 -13.54
C SER A 28 -9.37 14.56 -14.89
N ARG A 29 -8.45 15.43 -15.35
CA ARG A 29 -7.69 15.26 -16.60
C ARG A 29 -6.66 14.12 -16.57
N TYR A 30 -6.25 13.63 -15.41
CA TYR A 30 -5.26 12.54 -15.30
C TYR A 30 -5.88 11.14 -15.39
N LYS A 31 -7.20 11.00 -15.28
CA LYS A 31 -7.89 9.69 -15.35
C LYS A 31 -7.76 9.00 -16.71
N LEU A 32 -7.35 9.73 -17.76
CA LEU A 32 -7.30 9.26 -19.15
C LEU A 32 -5.89 9.21 -19.76
N LEU A 33 -4.82 9.63 -19.08
CA LEU A 33 -3.49 9.75 -19.71
C LEU A 33 -2.37 8.97 -19.00
N ASN A 34 -1.91 7.94 -19.73
CA ASN A 34 -0.70 7.14 -19.59
C ASN A 34 -0.56 6.18 -18.40
N SER A 35 -0.47 4.89 -18.73
CA SER A 35 -0.06 3.80 -17.83
C SER A 35 1.20 4.14 -17.02
N TRP A 36 2.12 4.90 -17.62
CA TRP A 36 3.36 5.36 -16.99
C TRP A 36 3.16 6.29 -15.80
N HIS A 37 2.10 7.10 -15.80
CA HIS A 37 1.82 8.02 -14.70
C HIS A 37 1.43 7.24 -13.44
N SER A 38 0.57 6.23 -13.58
CA SER A 38 0.20 5.36 -12.47
C SER A 38 1.40 4.58 -11.90
N VAL A 39 2.24 4.02 -12.78
CA VAL A 39 3.47 3.30 -12.38
C VAL A 39 4.42 4.19 -11.60
N PHE A 40 4.54 5.44 -12.01
CA PHE A 40 5.37 6.43 -11.35
C PHE A 40 4.85 6.78 -9.94
N TRP A 41 3.54 6.89 -9.76
CA TRP A 41 2.91 7.04 -8.45
C TRP A 41 3.08 5.82 -7.55
N GLU A 42 2.94 4.62 -8.13
CA GLU A 42 3.27 3.36 -7.43
C GLU A 42 4.69 3.38 -6.91
N GLN A 43 5.67 3.73 -7.76
CA GLN A 43 7.07 3.81 -7.36
C GLN A 43 7.30 4.84 -6.25
N ARG A 44 6.83 6.09 -6.41
CA ARG A 44 7.04 7.16 -5.42
C ARG A 44 6.42 6.84 -4.06
N SER A 45 5.15 6.45 -4.05
CA SER A 45 4.48 6.10 -2.80
C SER A 45 5.17 4.92 -2.13
N ARG A 46 5.63 3.94 -2.93
CA ARG A 46 6.35 2.78 -2.42
C ARG A 46 7.71 3.14 -1.83
N ILE A 47 8.47 4.05 -2.45
CA ILE A 47 9.72 4.56 -1.88
C ILE A 47 9.44 5.18 -0.51
N LEU A 48 8.47 6.10 -0.44
CA LEU A 48 8.15 6.83 0.80
C LEU A 48 7.79 5.87 1.94
N VAL A 49 6.84 4.96 1.71
CA VAL A 49 6.42 4.02 2.75
C VAL A 49 7.53 3.04 3.10
N SER A 50 8.30 2.55 2.14
CA SER A 50 9.38 1.60 2.42
C SER A 50 10.52 2.27 3.21
N VAL A 51 10.87 3.52 2.92
CA VAL A 51 11.87 4.27 3.70
C VAL A 51 11.40 4.41 5.16
N LEU A 52 10.16 4.83 5.37
CA LEU A 52 9.60 4.98 6.72
C LEU A 52 9.55 3.64 7.47
N THR A 53 9.09 2.57 6.83
CA THR A 53 9.01 1.24 7.45
C THR A 53 10.39 0.69 7.80
N ILE A 54 11.36 0.76 6.88
CA ILE A 54 12.71 0.23 7.12
C ILE A 54 13.44 1.08 8.18
N ASN A 55 13.27 2.40 8.18
CA ASN A 55 13.81 3.28 9.23
C ASN A 55 13.26 2.91 10.62
N CYS A 56 11.96 2.61 10.72
CA CYS A 56 11.37 2.18 11.99
C CYS A 56 11.96 0.86 12.47
N GLY A 57 12.09 -0.13 11.58
CA GLY A 57 12.76 -1.40 11.91
C GLY A 57 14.23 -1.24 12.29
N ALA A 58 14.94 -0.30 11.66
CA ALA A 58 16.32 0.05 12.02
C ALA A 58 16.40 0.66 13.43
N LEU A 59 15.47 1.55 13.78
CA LEU A 59 15.39 2.13 15.13
C LEU A 59 15.17 1.05 16.20
N GLU A 60 14.26 0.10 15.95
CA GLU A 60 13.97 -1.00 16.87
C GLU A 60 15.16 -1.97 17.00
N SER A 61 15.81 -2.31 15.89
CA SER A 61 16.89 -3.30 15.86
C SER A 61 18.21 -2.75 16.41
N LEU A 62 18.48 -1.45 16.24
CA LEU A 62 19.76 -0.82 16.58
C LEU A 62 19.78 -0.14 17.96
N HIS A 63 18.64 0.14 18.60
CA HIS A 63 18.63 0.73 19.95
C HIS A 63 18.66 -0.32 21.07
N TRP A 64 19.61 -0.15 22.00
CA TRP A 64 19.92 -1.05 23.13
C TRP A 64 18.80 -1.22 24.18
N HIS A 65 17.77 -0.36 24.19
CA HIS A 65 16.66 -0.44 25.16
C HIS A 65 15.42 -1.04 24.49
N ARG A 66 15.31 -2.37 24.55
CA ARG A 66 14.27 -3.21 23.93
C ARG A 66 12.80 -2.94 24.31
N HIS A 67 12.43 -1.82 24.94
CA HIS A 67 11.12 -1.72 25.59
C HIS A 67 10.34 -0.40 25.51
N VAL A 68 10.71 0.63 24.73
CA VAL A 68 9.97 1.92 24.78
C VAL A 68 9.60 2.57 23.44
N ILE A 69 9.92 1.99 22.28
CA ILE A 69 9.34 2.49 21.01
C ILE A 69 8.30 1.49 20.53
N CYS A 70 7.25 1.33 21.34
CA CYS A 70 6.05 0.61 20.93
C CYS A 70 5.42 1.35 19.74
N GLU A 71 5.40 0.67 18.59
CA GLU A 71 4.21 0.62 17.75
C GLU A 71 3.75 1.96 17.14
N ALA A 72 4.68 2.81 16.72
CA ALA A 72 4.39 3.84 15.72
C ALA A 72 4.77 3.33 14.32
N ASP A 73 4.45 2.06 14.06
CA ASP A 73 4.69 1.41 12.78
C ASP A 73 3.81 2.05 11.70
N VAL A 74 4.47 2.78 10.82
CA VAL A 74 3.95 3.21 9.51
C VAL A 74 2.91 4.33 9.55
N ILE A 75 3.40 5.57 9.50
CA ILE A 75 2.58 6.66 8.93
C ILE A 75 2.42 6.38 7.43
N TYR A 76 1.33 5.71 7.08
CA TYR A 76 0.91 5.47 5.70
C TYR A 76 0.37 6.78 5.13
N ILE A 77 1.27 7.63 4.62
CA ILE A 77 0.88 8.83 3.90
C ILE A 77 0.64 8.43 2.45
N ASN A 78 -0.57 7.95 2.13
CA ASN A 78 -0.96 7.75 0.74
C ASN A 78 -1.44 9.07 0.14
N VAL A 79 -0.53 9.78 -0.54
CA VAL A 79 -0.80 11.10 -1.17
C VAL A 79 -1.65 10.96 -2.44
N CYS A 80 -1.70 9.78 -3.06
CA CYS A 80 -2.43 9.50 -4.30
C CYS A 80 -3.05 8.10 -4.28
N ALA A 81 -4.07 7.80 -5.10
CA ALA A 81 -4.71 6.47 -5.14
C ALA A 81 -3.79 5.38 -5.74
N SER A 82 -2.78 4.97 -4.97
CA SER A 82 -1.76 3.97 -5.30
C SER A 82 -2.01 2.69 -4.49
N HIS A 83 -1.91 1.52 -5.11
CA HIS A 83 -2.11 0.23 -4.45
C HIS A 83 -0.93 -0.12 -3.54
N MET A 84 0.30 0.20 -3.96
CA MET A 84 1.55 0.03 -3.19
C MET A 84 1.85 -1.41 -2.72
N ASN A 85 1.05 -2.37 -3.16
CA ASN A 85 1.08 -3.76 -2.74
C ASN A 85 0.75 -4.66 -3.95
N ALA A 86 1.66 -5.57 -4.27
CA ALA A 86 1.52 -6.44 -5.43
C ALA A 86 0.31 -7.38 -5.29
N SER A 87 0.02 -7.87 -4.09
CA SER A 87 -1.14 -8.72 -3.81
C SER A 87 -2.45 -7.97 -4.02
N ILE A 88 -2.52 -6.73 -3.54
CA ILE A 88 -3.70 -5.88 -3.73
C ILE A 88 -3.88 -5.57 -5.22
N SER A 89 -2.81 -5.18 -5.93
CA SER A 89 -2.88 -4.98 -7.39
C SER A 89 -3.36 -6.23 -8.13
N PHE A 90 -2.86 -7.41 -7.76
CA PHE A 90 -3.30 -8.68 -8.34
C PHE A 90 -4.79 -8.94 -8.06
N THR A 91 -5.24 -8.78 -6.81
CA THR A 91 -6.65 -8.95 -6.45
C THR A 91 -7.55 -7.94 -7.17
N HIS A 92 -7.12 -6.69 -7.33
CA HIS A 92 -7.87 -5.71 -8.13
C HIS A 92 -7.96 -6.08 -9.62
N CYS A 93 -6.98 -6.80 -10.17
CA CYS A 93 -7.10 -7.39 -11.51
C CYS A 93 -8.15 -8.50 -11.55
N VAL A 94 -8.17 -9.39 -10.56
CA VAL A 94 -9.17 -10.47 -10.45
C VAL A 94 -10.59 -9.91 -10.28
N LEU A 95 -10.75 -8.84 -9.48
CA LEU A 95 -12.03 -8.15 -9.30
C LEU A 95 -12.48 -7.32 -10.51
N GLY A 96 -11.64 -7.19 -11.55
CA GLY A 96 -11.94 -6.37 -12.74
C GLY A 96 -11.73 -4.86 -12.56
N ASN A 97 -11.19 -4.43 -11.42
CA ASN A 97 -10.92 -3.02 -11.11
C ASN A 97 -9.63 -2.50 -11.76
N LEU A 98 -8.71 -3.39 -12.15
CA LEU A 98 -7.45 -3.07 -12.81
C LEU A 98 -7.23 -3.94 -14.05
N SER A 99 -6.82 -3.34 -15.17
CA SER A 99 -6.49 -4.10 -16.38
C SER A 99 -5.25 -4.98 -16.17
N TRP A 100 -5.34 -6.26 -16.54
CA TRP A 100 -4.23 -7.22 -16.51
C TRP A 100 -2.96 -6.74 -17.24
N ARG A 101 -3.11 -5.93 -18.29
CA ARG A 101 -1.97 -5.35 -19.03
C ARG A 101 -1.15 -4.36 -18.21
N LYS A 102 -1.76 -3.73 -17.19
CA LYS A 102 -1.10 -2.75 -16.31
C LYS A 102 -0.40 -3.42 -15.13
N LEU A 103 -0.81 -4.63 -14.76
CA LEU A 103 -0.29 -5.33 -13.58
C LEU A 103 1.24 -5.49 -13.57
N PRO A 104 1.91 -5.92 -14.66
CA PRO A 104 3.37 -6.04 -14.65
C PRO A 104 4.06 -4.69 -14.41
N ALA A 105 3.54 -3.62 -15.00
CA ALA A 105 4.10 -2.29 -14.84
C ALA A 105 3.95 -1.78 -13.39
N TYR A 106 2.82 -2.06 -12.74
CA TYR A 106 2.62 -1.75 -11.32
C TYR A 106 3.60 -2.53 -10.43
N ILE A 107 3.73 -3.84 -10.63
CA ILE A 107 4.63 -4.69 -9.85
C ILE A 107 6.08 -4.21 -10.01
N ILE A 108 6.53 -3.92 -11.22
CA ILE A 108 7.89 -3.40 -11.48
C ILE A 108 8.10 -2.05 -10.77
N GLY A 109 7.14 -1.12 -10.88
CA GLY A 109 7.23 0.18 -10.20
C GLY A 109 7.33 0.04 -8.68
N GLN A 110 6.51 -0.84 -8.09
CA GLN A 110 6.54 -1.15 -6.66
C GLN A 110 7.86 -1.82 -6.25
N PHE A 111 8.33 -2.81 -7.03
CA PHE A 111 9.55 -3.55 -6.69
C PHE A 111 10.78 -2.65 -6.73
N LEU A 112 10.91 -1.84 -7.79
CA LEU A 112 11.97 -0.84 -7.89
C LEU A 112 11.88 0.18 -6.76
N GLY A 113 10.68 0.64 -6.41
CA GLY A 113 10.50 1.58 -5.31
C GLY A 113 10.97 1.05 -3.96
N SER A 114 10.64 -0.19 -3.62
CA SER A 114 11.11 -0.80 -2.36
C SER A 114 12.59 -1.18 -2.37
N PHE A 115 13.14 -1.57 -3.51
CA PHE A 115 14.58 -1.81 -3.65
C PHE A 115 15.38 -0.52 -3.42
N LEU A 116 14.97 0.58 -4.07
CA LEU A 116 15.62 1.88 -3.91
C LEU A 116 15.52 2.40 -2.47
N ALA A 117 14.36 2.24 -1.83
CA ALA A 117 14.19 2.59 -0.43
C ALA A 117 15.13 1.80 0.49
N ALA A 118 15.25 0.48 0.28
CA ALA A 118 16.19 -0.35 1.05
C ALA A 118 17.64 0.14 0.89
N SER A 119 18.06 0.43 -0.34
CA SER A 119 19.39 0.99 -0.59
C SER A 119 19.62 2.34 0.09
N LEU A 120 18.63 3.23 0.08
CA LEU A 120 18.74 4.54 0.71
C LEU A 120 18.88 4.44 2.23
N VAL A 121 18.06 3.59 2.86
CA VAL A 121 18.10 3.39 4.32
C VAL A 121 19.39 2.68 4.74
N PHE A 122 19.86 1.71 3.95
CA PHE A 122 21.17 1.09 4.18
C PHE A 122 22.30 2.11 4.14
N CYS A 123 22.35 2.98 3.14
CA CYS A 123 23.36 4.05 3.07
C CYS A 123 23.24 5.02 4.26
N MET A 124 22.03 5.33 4.70
CA MET A 124 21.79 6.25 5.81
C MET A 124 22.22 5.68 7.17
N TYR A 125 22.04 4.37 7.39
CA TYR A 125 22.42 3.67 8.62
C TYR A 125 23.70 2.84 8.49
N TYR A 126 24.51 3.05 7.44
CA TYR A 126 25.67 2.21 7.17
C TYR A 126 26.62 2.15 8.37
N ASP A 127 27.00 3.30 8.91
CA ASP A 127 27.91 3.38 10.06
C ASP A 127 27.33 2.71 11.31
N ALA A 128 26.03 2.91 11.57
CA ALA A 128 25.33 2.30 12.70
C ALA A 128 25.20 0.77 12.55
N LEU A 129 24.98 0.28 11.33
CA LEU A 129 24.94 -1.15 11.02
C LEU A 129 26.32 -1.78 11.18
N CYS A 130 27.38 -1.11 10.73
CA CYS A 130 28.75 -1.58 10.90
C CYS A 130 29.14 -1.65 12.38
N GLU A 131 28.82 -0.62 13.17
CA GLU A 131 29.07 -0.61 14.63
C GLU A 131 28.30 -1.72 15.35
N TYR A 132 27.01 -1.91 15.03
CA TYR A 132 26.18 -2.91 15.70
C TYR A 132 26.57 -4.36 15.36
N SER A 133 27.06 -4.59 14.13
CA SER A 133 27.35 -5.92 13.63
C SER A 133 28.83 -6.26 13.56
N ASP A 134 29.70 -5.43 14.14
CA ASP A 134 31.17 -5.54 14.03
C ASP A 134 31.64 -5.67 12.57
N GLY A 135 30.93 -5.02 11.64
CA GLY A 135 31.16 -5.11 10.19
C GLY A 135 30.70 -6.43 9.53
N HIS A 136 30.04 -7.33 10.26
CA HIS A 136 29.56 -8.62 9.78
C HIS A 136 28.04 -8.68 9.66
N PHE A 137 27.53 -8.52 8.44
CA PHE A 137 26.10 -8.57 8.15
C PHE A 137 25.53 -9.99 8.21
N ILE A 138 24.94 -10.35 9.35
CA ILE A 138 24.31 -11.66 9.59
C ILE A 138 22.78 -11.61 9.48
N VAL A 139 22.18 -12.71 9.03
CA VAL A 139 20.74 -12.82 8.78
C VAL A 139 19.96 -13.21 10.04
N THR A 140 20.44 -14.22 10.76
CA THR A 140 19.81 -14.77 11.96
C THR A 140 20.76 -14.73 13.13
N GLY A 141 20.22 -14.55 14.34
CA GLY A 141 20.99 -14.53 15.58
C GLY A 141 20.78 -13.25 16.37
N PRO A 142 21.47 -13.08 17.52
CA PRO A 142 21.29 -11.94 18.40
C PRO A 142 21.63 -10.59 17.73
N ASN A 143 22.57 -10.59 16.78
CA ASN A 143 23.00 -9.41 16.02
C ASN A 143 22.45 -9.44 14.57
N GLY A 144 21.37 -10.19 14.32
CA GLY A 144 20.74 -10.30 13.00
C GLY A 144 20.15 -8.99 12.52
N THR A 145 20.72 -8.39 11.48
CA THR A 145 20.28 -7.08 10.93
C THR A 145 19.43 -7.20 9.67
N ALA A 146 19.33 -8.40 9.07
CA ALA A 146 18.53 -8.59 7.85
C ALA A 146 17.03 -8.33 8.06
N GLY A 147 16.52 -8.51 9.29
CA GLY A 147 15.13 -8.29 9.69
C GLY A 147 14.65 -6.84 9.55
N ILE A 148 15.59 -5.88 9.49
CA ILE A 148 15.30 -4.47 9.24
C ILE A 148 14.65 -4.28 7.85
N PHE A 149 15.14 -5.03 6.85
CA PHE A 149 14.79 -4.84 5.44
C PHE A 149 13.69 -5.79 4.98
N ALA A 150 13.76 -7.06 5.36
CA ALA A 150 12.83 -8.12 4.95
C ALA A 150 12.32 -8.89 6.16
N THR A 151 11.21 -9.61 6.01
CA THR A 151 10.61 -10.32 7.13
C THR A 151 11.17 -11.73 7.27
N TYR A 152 11.22 -12.22 8.50
CA TYR A 152 11.63 -13.58 8.84
C TYR A 152 10.64 -14.12 9.87
N PRO A 153 10.39 -15.44 9.88
CA PRO A 153 9.47 -16.04 10.82
C PRO A 153 10.10 -16.05 12.22
N ALA A 154 9.27 -15.93 13.25
CA ALA A 154 9.73 -16.17 14.61
C ALA A 154 10.18 -17.64 14.79
N PRO A 155 11.13 -17.94 15.69
CA PRO A 155 11.70 -19.30 15.82
C PRO A 155 10.70 -20.41 16.15
N TYR A 156 9.56 -20.06 16.76
CA TYR A 156 8.50 -21.00 17.12
C TYR A 156 7.42 -21.15 16.04
N MET A 157 7.48 -20.36 14.96
CA MET A 157 6.46 -20.38 13.92
C MET A 157 6.76 -21.47 12.89
N THR A 158 5.74 -22.28 12.61
CA THR A 158 5.76 -23.16 11.45
C THR A 158 5.33 -22.39 10.20
N LEU A 159 5.75 -22.87 9.03
CA LEU A 159 5.33 -22.28 7.74
C LEU A 159 3.80 -22.10 7.70
N LEU A 160 3.04 -23.12 8.12
CA LEU A 160 1.56 -23.13 8.14
C LEU A 160 0.93 -22.12 9.11
N GLY A 161 1.54 -21.88 10.28
CA GLY A 161 0.94 -21.05 11.34
C GLY A 161 0.82 -19.56 11.00
N GLY A 162 1.60 -19.06 10.03
CA GLY A 162 1.63 -17.66 9.62
C GLY A 162 0.84 -17.34 8.35
N PHE A 163 0.11 -18.30 7.78
CA PHE A 163 -0.47 -18.15 6.45
C PHE A 163 -1.71 -17.23 6.41
N PHE A 164 -1.68 -16.32 5.42
CA PHE A 164 -2.76 -15.51 4.81
C PHE A 164 -3.68 -14.62 5.68
N LEU A 165 -3.82 -14.85 7.00
CA LEU A 165 -4.84 -14.19 7.81
C LEU A 165 -4.68 -12.65 7.84
N ALA A 166 -3.46 -12.15 8.02
CA ALA A 166 -3.20 -10.72 8.07
C ALA A 166 -3.56 -10.01 6.75
N THR A 167 -3.20 -10.60 5.61
CA THR A 167 -3.54 -10.02 4.30
C THR A 167 -5.01 -10.20 3.92
N MET A 168 -5.65 -11.26 4.40
CA MET A 168 -7.09 -11.45 4.28
C MET A 168 -7.86 -10.34 4.99
N VAL A 169 -7.52 -10.07 6.26
CA VAL A 169 -8.12 -8.97 7.03
C VAL A 169 -7.82 -7.62 6.37
N LEU A 170 -6.56 -7.39 5.95
CA LEU A 170 -6.18 -6.19 5.23
C LEU A 170 -7.06 -5.94 4.01
N MET A 171 -7.22 -6.94 3.12
CA MET A 171 -7.99 -6.76 1.89
C MET A 171 -9.47 -6.55 2.17
N LEU A 172 -10.04 -7.31 3.12
CA LEU A 172 -11.44 -7.16 3.53
C LEU A 172 -11.72 -5.74 4.03
N CYS A 173 -10.88 -5.23 4.93
CA CYS A 173 -11.02 -3.90 5.49
C CYS A 173 -10.77 -2.80 4.44
N ILE A 174 -9.82 -2.97 3.53
CA ILE A 174 -9.60 -2.02 2.41
C ILE A 174 -10.87 -1.93 1.56
N LEU A 175 -11.47 -3.05 1.17
CA LEU A 175 -12.71 -3.02 0.40
C LEU A 175 -13.84 -2.34 1.18
N ALA A 176 -13.94 -2.58 2.50
CA ALA A 176 -14.94 -1.95 3.34
C ALA A 176 -14.73 -0.43 3.52
N ILE A 177 -13.48 0.05 3.61
CA ILE A 177 -13.13 1.47 3.74
C ILE A 177 -13.45 2.25 2.45
N TYR A 178 -13.17 1.64 1.30
CA TYR A 178 -13.33 2.28 -0.01
C TYR A 178 -14.71 2.06 -0.66
N ASP A 179 -15.55 1.20 -0.08
CA ASP A 179 -16.91 0.99 -0.56
C ASP A 179 -17.85 2.11 -0.12
N LYS A 180 -18.35 2.87 -1.11
CA LYS A 180 -19.32 3.94 -0.89
C LYS A 180 -20.72 3.45 -0.55
N LYS A 181 -21.03 2.16 -0.73
CA LYS A 181 -22.32 1.58 -0.33
C LYS A 181 -22.40 1.31 1.17
N ASN A 182 -21.25 1.19 1.83
CA ASN A 182 -21.16 1.02 3.26
C ASN A 182 -21.11 2.38 3.98
N ASN A 183 -21.05 2.39 5.32
CA ASN A 183 -20.63 3.56 6.10
C ASN A 183 -19.14 3.85 5.87
N GLY A 184 -18.82 4.23 4.64
CA GLY A 184 -17.46 4.44 4.16
C GLY A 184 -16.80 5.61 4.87
N ALA A 185 -15.46 5.60 4.84
CA ALA A 185 -14.68 6.69 5.39
C ALA A 185 -14.97 8.02 4.67
N LEU A 186 -14.83 9.13 5.41
CA LEU A 186 -14.96 10.48 4.86
C LEU A 186 -14.03 10.65 3.64
N GLU A 187 -14.50 11.36 2.62
CA GLU A 187 -13.70 11.58 1.42
C GLU A 187 -12.37 12.27 1.75
N GLY A 188 -11.26 11.65 1.36
CA GLY A 188 -9.90 12.12 1.65
C GLY A 188 -9.26 11.48 2.89
N THR A 189 -10.01 10.82 3.77
CA THR A 189 -9.44 10.16 4.96
C THR A 189 -9.14 8.68 4.75
N GLN A 190 -9.53 8.09 3.61
CA GLN A 190 -9.28 6.67 3.31
C GLN A 190 -7.79 6.28 3.43
N PRO A 191 -6.82 7.07 2.92
CA PRO A 191 -5.39 6.82 3.14
C PRO A 191 -4.98 6.66 4.60
N VAL A 192 -5.45 7.58 5.45
CA VAL A 192 -5.09 7.64 6.87
C VAL A 192 -5.65 6.43 7.60
N ILE A 193 -6.92 6.09 7.35
CA ILE A 193 -7.57 4.93 7.97
C ILE A 193 -6.93 3.63 7.49
N THR A 194 -6.56 3.54 6.21
CA THR A 194 -5.80 2.39 5.69
C THR A 194 -4.44 2.26 6.36
N GLY A 195 -3.80 3.39 6.67
CA GLY A 195 -2.56 3.39 7.44
C GLY A 195 -2.72 2.89 8.87
N LEU A 196 -3.74 3.40 9.57
CA LEU A 196 -4.09 2.93 10.91
C LEU A 196 -4.45 1.44 10.92
N LEU A 197 -5.12 0.94 9.87
CA LEU A 197 -5.40 -0.48 9.70
C LEU A 197 -4.11 -1.30 9.60
N VAL A 198 -3.14 -0.88 8.79
CA VAL A 198 -1.86 -1.58 8.67
C VAL A 198 -1.09 -1.55 9.99
N LEU A 199 -1.10 -0.41 10.69
CA LEU A 199 -0.53 -0.28 12.03
C LEU A 199 -1.14 -1.32 12.99
N VAL A 200 -2.48 -1.39 13.09
CA VAL A 200 -3.17 -2.38 13.95
C VAL A 200 -2.80 -3.81 13.58
N ILE A 201 -2.69 -4.14 12.30
CA ILE A 201 -2.25 -5.47 11.86
C ILE A 201 -0.79 -5.74 12.28
N GLY A 202 0.08 -4.74 12.20
CA GLY A 202 1.47 -4.83 12.68
C GLY A 202 1.53 -5.14 14.18
N MET A 203 0.81 -4.39 15.00
CA MET A 203 0.78 -4.56 16.46
C MET A 203 0.21 -5.93 16.88
N THR A 204 -0.87 -6.36 16.22
CA THR A 204 -1.61 -7.58 16.63
C THR A 204 -1.06 -8.87 16.03
N MET A 205 -0.44 -8.82 14.86
CA MET A 205 -0.03 -10.01 14.09
C MET A 205 1.45 -9.99 13.67
N GLY A 206 2.18 -8.92 14.00
CA GLY A 206 3.56 -8.72 13.57
C GLY A 206 4.57 -9.66 14.20
N ILE A 207 4.42 -9.97 15.49
CA ILE A 207 5.38 -10.80 16.25
C ILE A 207 5.66 -12.17 15.61
N ASN A 208 4.68 -12.74 14.91
CA ASN A 208 4.82 -14.08 14.32
C ASN A 208 5.69 -14.09 13.05
N THR A 209 5.53 -13.10 12.16
CA THR A 209 6.09 -13.14 10.79
C THR A 209 6.60 -11.81 10.27
N GLY A 210 6.68 -10.78 11.12
CA GLY A 210 6.95 -9.40 10.72
C GLY A 210 5.84 -8.79 9.85
N TYR A 211 4.59 -9.24 10.02
CA TYR A 211 3.41 -8.82 9.25
C TYR A 211 3.68 -8.74 7.74
N ALA A 212 4.19 -9.84 7.16
CA ALA A 212 4.58 -9.94 5.76
C ALA A 212 3.40 -9.89 4.78
N ILE A 213 2.62 -8.80 4.77
CA ILE A 213 1.33 -8.65 4.08
C ILE A 213 1.46 -8.19 2.62
N ASN A 214 2.68 -8.01 2.13
CA ASN A 214 2.96 -7.39 0.84
C ASN A 214 4.23 -7.96 0.19
N PRO A 215 4.13 -8.61 -0.97
CA PRO A 215 5.30 -9.13 -1.70
C PRO A 215 6.31 -8.04 -2.05
N SER A 216 5.84 -6.83 -2.40
CA SER A 216 6.68 -5.67 -2.70
C SER A 216 7.41 -5.14 -1.47
N ARG A 217 7.00 -5.49 -0.25
CA ARG A 217 7.68 -5.12 1.02
C ARG A 217 8.81 -6.05 1.38
N ASP A 218 8.82 -7.25 0.81
CA ASP A 218 9.72 -8.30 1.24
C ASP A 218 10.77 -8.65 0.17
N LEU A 219 10.34 -9.06 -1.01
CA LEU A 219 11.25 -9.57 -2.03
C LEU A 219 12.27 -8.53 -2.51
N PRO A 220 11.90 -7.28 -2.85
CA PRO A 220 12.88 -6.33 -3.35
C PRO A 220 13.93 -5.92 -2.31
N PRO A 221 13.57 -5.59 -1.05
CA PRO A 221 14.56 -5.38 0.01
C PRO A 221 15.40 -6.62 0.33
N ARG A 222 14.83 -7.84 0.23
CA ARG A 222 15.58 -9.09 0.40
C ARG A 222 16.63 -9.31 -0.70
N ILE A 223 16.29 -8.98 -1.95
CA ILE A 223 17.26 -9.00 -3.06
C ILE A 223 18.36 -7.96 -2.80
N PHE A 224 18.00 -6.77 -2.31
CA PHE A 224 18.99 -5.76 -1.95
C PHE A 224 19.95 -6.26 -0.87
N THR A 225 19.47 -6.83 0.23
CA THR A 225 20.35 -7.33 1.31
C THR A 225 21.24 -8.49 0.86
N ALA A 226 20.75 -9.35 -0.03
CA ALA A 226 21.59 -10.39 -0.65
C ALA A 226 22.81 -9.80 -1.37
N ILE A 227 22.62 -8.69 -2.09
CA ILE A 227 23.66 -7.98 -2.84
C ILE A 227 24.56 -7.15 -1.90
N ALA A 228 23.99 -6.56 -0.86
CA ALA A 228 24.66 -5.61 0.03
C ALA A 228 25.57 -6.24 1.09
N GLY A 229 25.63 -7.58 1.19
CA GLY A 229 26.63 -8.28 2.01
C GLY A 229 26.08 -9.36 2.95
N TRP A 230 24.76 -9.49 3.11
CA TRP A 230 24.16 -10.58 3.90
C TRP A 230 24.21 -11.95 3.16
N GLY A 231 24.46 -11.93 1.85
CA GLY A 231 24.63 -13.13 1.04
C GLY A 231 23.34 -13.92 0.82
N ILE A 232 23.49 -15.16 0.33
CA ILE A 232 22.35 -16.01 -0.06
C ILE A 232 21.50 -16.49 1.13
N GLU A 233 22.02 -16.37 2.35
CA GLU A 233 21.33 -16.82 3.56
C GLU A 233 20.00 -16.09 3.79
N VAL A 234 19.83 -14.88 3.23
CA VAL A 234 18.53 -14.17 3.24
C VAL A 234 17.41 -14.94 2.55
N PHE A 235 17.73 -15.91 1.67
CA PHE A 235 16.75 -16.79 1.02
C PHE A 235 16.68 -18.19 1.65
N ARG A 236 17.58 -18.54 2.57
CA ARG A 236 17.60 -19.85 3.23
C ARG A 236 17.02 -19.80 4.64
N ALA A 237 17.17 -18.68 5.33
CA ALA A 237 16.68 -18.49 6.68
C ALA A 237 15.17 -18.80 6.80
N GLY A 238 14.79 -19.42 7.92
CA GLY A 238 13.41 -19.78 8.23
C GLY A 238 12.81 -20.80 7.27
N ASP A 239 13.56 -21.88 6.96
CA ASP A 239 13.15 -22.94 6.04
C ASP A 239 12.74 -22.43 4.66
N TYR A 240 13.62 -21.62 4.06
CA TYR A 240 13.37 -20.95 2.78
C TYR A 240 12.17 -20.00 2.83
N TRP A 241 12.06 -19.19 3.88
CA TRP A 241 10.91 -18.31 4.13
C TRP A 241 10.54 -17.38 2.97
N TRP A 242 11.50 -16.98 2.14
CA TRP A 242 11.35 -15.95 1.11
C TRP A 242 10.13 -16.08 0.19
N TRP A 243 9.62 -17.28 -0.07
CA TRP A 243 8.46 -17.48 -0.95
C TRP A 243 7.13 -17.27 -0.22
N VAL A 244 7.10 -17.40 1.11
CA VAL A 244 5.88 -17.26 1.91
C VAL A 244 5.33 -15.83 1.83
N PRO A 245 6.11 -14.75 2.01
CA PRO A 245 5.67 -13.36 1.79
C PRO A 245 5.23 -13.03 0.37
N LEU A 246 5.44 -13.90 -0.62
CA LEU A 246 4.99 -13.70 -2.00
C LEU A 246 3.64 -14.38 -2.22
N VAL A 247 3.53 -15.64 -1.81
CA VAL A 247 2.36 -16.48 -2.09
C VAL A 247 1.27 -16.25 -1.06
N ALA A 248 1.61 -16.26 0.24
CA ALA A 248 0.62 -16.17 1.30
C ALA A 248 -0.19 -14.86 1.27
N PRO A 249 0.43 -13.68 1.02
CA PRO A 249 -0.33 -12.45 0.87
C PRO A 249 -1.23 -12.43 -0.35
N THR A 250 -0.78 -12.99 -1.48
CA THR A 250 -1.59 -13.05 -2.71
C THR A 250 -2.82 -13.92 -2.52
N LEU A 251 -2.66 -15.08 -1.88
CA LEU A 251 -3.79 -15.94 -1.54
C LEU A 251 -4.70 -15.28 -0.50
N GLY A 252 -4.13 -14.67 0.53
CA GLY A 252 -4.87 -13.96 1.57
C GLY A 252 -5.70 -12.82 1.02
N SER A 253 -5.16 -11.99 0.11
CA SER A 253 -5.93 -10.90 -0.50
C SER A 253 -7.08 -11.42 -1.36
N LEU A 254 -6.90 -12.52 -2.10
CA LEU A 254 -8.01 -13.15 -2.84
C LEU A 254 -9.11 -13.66 -1.92
N VAL A 255 -8.76 -14.37 -0.85
CA VAL A 255 -9.72 -14.87 0.14
C VAL A 255 -10.43 -13.71 0.86
N GLY A 256 -9.70 -12.66 1.22
CA GLY A 256 -10.26 -11.47 1.86
C GLY A 256 -11.24 -10.72 0.95
N ALA A 257 -10.94 -10.63 -0.35
CA ALA A 257 -11.86 -10.08 -1.32
C ALA A 257 -13.12 -10.93 -1.50
N LEU A 258 -12.97 -12.26 -1.56
CA LEU A 258 -14.10 -13.18 -1.63
C LEU A 258 -14.98 -13.08 -0.38
N ALA A 259 -14.38 -13.06 0.81
CA ALA A 259 -15.07 -12.90 2.07
C ALA A 259 -15.86 -11.58 2.12
N TYR A 260 -15.25 -10.47 1.69
CA TYR A 260 -15.94 -9.19 1.58
C TYR A 260 -17.14 -9.25 0.62
N LYS A 261 -16.98 -9.88 -0.55
CA LYS A 261 -18.06 -10.01 -1.54
C LYS A 261 -19.24 -10.81 -1.01
N LEU A 262 -18.97 -11.94 -0.35
CA LEU A 262 -20.00 -12.84 0.15
C LEU A 262 -20.68 -12.32 1.42
N LEU A 263 -19.90 -11.77 2.35
CA LEU A 263 -20.40 -11.41 3.68
C LEU A 263 -20.93 -9.97 3.74
N ILE A 264 -20.40 -9.04 2.93
CA ILE A 264 -20.71 -7.61 3.03
C ILE A 264 -21.42 -7.11 1.76
N ASP A 265 -20.76 -7.16 0.60
CA ASP A 265 -21.29 -6.54 -0.65
C ASP A 265 -22.63 -7.16 -1.06
N PHE A 266 -22.81 -8.47 -0.87
CA PHE A 266 -24.08 -9.15 -1.16
C PHE A 266 -25.26 -8.61 -0.32
N HIS A 267 -25.02 -8.29 0.95
CA HIS A 267 -26.05 -7.77 1.87
C HIS A 267 -26.31 -6.27 1.68
N ASN A 268 -25.36 -5.52 1.12
CA ASN A 268 -25.54 -4.09 0.84
C ASN A 268 -26.39 -3.82 -0.42
N GLN A 269 -26.53 -4.80 -1.33
CA GLN A 269 -27.31 -4.63 -2.57
C GLN A 269 -28.83 -4.60 -2.35
N SER A 270 -29.33 -5.30 -1.33
CA SER A 270 -30.76 -5.31 -0.99
C SER A 270 -31.25 -3.95 -0.48
N HIS A 271 -30.47 -3.30 0.41
CA HIS A 271 -30.83 -2.01 0.99
C HIS A 271 -30.93 -0.87 -0.04
N ASN A 272 -30.01 -0.79 -1.00
CA ASN A 272 -30.04 0.25 -2.03
C ASN A 272 -31.22 0.07 -2.99
N THR A 273 -31.56 -1.17 -3.32
CA THR A 273 -32.71 -1.48 -4.19
C THR A 273 -34.03 -1.04 -3.57
N GLU A 274 -34.17 -1.17 -2.24
CA GLU A 274 -35.36 -0.69 -1.51
C GLU A 274 -35.39 0.83 -1.37
N GLN A 275 -34.26 1.46 -1.04
CA GLN A 275 -34.18 2.93 -0.93
C GLN A 275 -34.42 3.62 -2.28
N ASP A 276 -33.88 3.09 -3.38
CA ASP A 276 -34.10 3.64 -4.72
C ASP A 276 -35.57 3.48 -5.13
N LYS A 277 -36.21 2.33 -4.83
CA LYS A 277 -37.66 2.16 -5.04
C LYS A 277 -38.48 3.17 -4.23
N GLN A 278 -38.11 3.44 -2.97
CA GLN A 278 -38.79 4.42 -2.13
C GLN A 278 -38.59 5.86 -2.64
N ARG A 279 -37.39 6.23 -3.09
CA ARG A 279 -37.10 7.54 -3.69
C ARG A 279 -37.85 7.76 -4.99
N VAL A 280 -37.88 6.77 -5.87
CA VAL A 280 -38.65 6.83 -7.12
C VAL A 280 -40.14 6.99 -6.81
N ASN A 281 -40.69 6.19 -5.89
CA ASN A 281 -42.10 6.31 -5.49
C ASN A 281 -42.43 7.67 -4.86
N ALA A 282 -41.54 8.22 -4.03
CA ALA A 282 -41.73 9.56 -3.46
C ALA A 282 -41.68 10.66 -4.53
N HIS A 283 -40.77 10.54 -5.50
CA HIS A 283 -40.68 11.47 -6.61
C HIS A 283 -41.91 11.40 -7.52
N THR A 284 -42.38 10.18 -7.87
CA THR A 284 -43.61 9.99 -8.65
C THR A 284 -44.82 10.57 -7.92
N LYS A 285 -44.96 10.35 -6.60
CA LYS A 285 -46.04 10.96 -5.81
C LYS A 285 -46.00 12.49 -5.83
N GLY A 286 -44.82 13.09 -5.64
CA GLY A 286 -44.67 14.55 -5.68
C GLY A 286 -44.97 15.16 -7.06
N VAL A 287 -44.58 14.48 -8.14
CA VAL A 287 -44.90 14.91 -9.52
C VAL A 287 -46.40 14.82 -9.80
N VAL A 288 -47.08 13.78 -9.31
CA VAL A 288 -48.53 13.64 -9.45
C VAL A 288 -49.27 14.74 -8.68
N GLU A 289 -48.88 15.02 -7.43
CA GLU A 289 -49.48 16.09 -6.62
C GLU A 289 -49.32 17.48 -7.26
N LEU A 290 -48.15 17.79 -7.83
CA LEU A 290 -47.89 19.04 -8.56
C LEU A 290 -48.64 19.18 -9.88
N SER A 291 -49.04 18.06 -10.50
CA SER A 291 -49.81 18.07 -11.76
C SER A 291 -51.32 18.15 -11.52
N THR A 292 -51.79 17.93 -10.30
CA THR A 292 -53.21 17.96 -9.91
C THR A 292 -53.62 19.22 -9.13
N ALA A 293 -52.66 20.11 -8.83
CA ALA A 293 -52.87 21.43 -8.23
C ALA A 293 -52.93 22.53 -9.30
#